data_AF-A0A9W6DKL8-F1
#
_entry.id   AF-A0A9W6DKL8-F1
#
_cell.length_a   1.000
_cell.length_b   1.000
_cell.length_c   1.000
_cell.angle_alpha   90.00
_cell.angle_beta   90.00
_cell.angle_gamma   90.00
#
_symmetry.space_group_name_H-M   'P 1'
#
loop_
_entity.id
_entity.type
_entity.pdbx_description
1 polymer ?
#
loop_
_entity_poly.entity_id
_entity_poly.type
_entity_poly.pdbx_seq_one_letter_code
_entity_poly.pdbx_strand_id
1 'polypeptide(L)'
;MAGKQRHEEAAFSPTYHSKQQDSLTERAETPLEPPTTESSKGDSSSDTQPPRRPSVHLTAEEYEDYKSHCNRMAITQVGYVADTNAVKIDYANLRDEVEWWTEAFVCVATPSLSEVDKQMIIRRLDKYCIQEPWDTIQSLLSPSYRAVFHSYLAEAMIYKSIFTQLLEKPFGFLDGKRDANDETGDLSFPERLQYLFERYYESSPVNAIWWRTVTLSLANLKEDDTSKSPRDKTPYEFGDQSRKRQENMAKDLADQLLADSLFQLLLRELACAEEEMERRERLVTILQDSAQALTKHEAILGGQVKVHQLPELKQFDTSTGLMFSKKVYSKKEEDPPLYAPKPGGRVILVVRPGVCRYDTPIKFVPYGHQPLQIKELEEEPTSWLVCKAEVLMETVETSSSSDKVEPDPEDKDVPF
;
A
#
# COMPACT_ATOMS: atom_id res chain seq x y z
N MET A 1 -22.17 -47.51 22.15
CA MET A 1 -23.58 -47.08 22.33
C MET A 1 -23.62 -45.63 21.88
N ALA A 2 -23.95 -45.25 20.64
CA ALA A 2 -25.16 -45.46 19.82
C ALA A 2 -26.41 -44.75 20.36
N GLY A 3 -26.91 -43.77 19.59
CA GLY A 3 -28.17 -43.01 19.74
C GLY A 3 -27.89 -41.50 19.69
N LYS A 4 -27.99 -40.72 18.60
CA LYS A 4 -28.88 -40.62 17.42
C LYS A 4 -30.26 -39.98 17.70
N GLN A 5 -30.45 -38.77 17.12
CA GLN A 5 -31.69 -38.10 16.63
C GLN A 5 -32.68 -37.55 17.69
N ARG A 6 -33.44 -36.45 17.50
CA ARG A 6 -33.83 -35.67 16.30
C ARG A 6 -34.53 -34.34 16.73
N HIS A 7 -34.38 -33.30 15.88
CA HIS A 7 -35.29 -32.20 15.50
C HIS A 7 -36.49 -31.77 16.37
N GLU A 8 -36.68 -30.45 16.51
CA GLU A 8 -37.88 -29.75 15.97
C GLU A 8 -37.65 -28.22 15.85
N GLU A 9 -37.92 -27.70 14.64
CA GLU A 9 -38.08 -26.27 14.31
C GLU A 9 -39.54 -25.86 14.56
N ALA A 10 -39.78 -24.62 15.00
CA ALA A 10 -40.92 -23.83 14.54
C ALA A 10 -40.69 -22.34 14.80
N ALA A 11 -40.62 -21.57 13.71
CA ALA A 11 -40.65 -20.12 13.65
C ALA A 11 -42.06 -19.56 13.95
N PHE A 12 -42.17 -18.32 14.45
CA PHE A 12 -43.21 -17.35 14.03
C PHE A 12 -42.88 -15.94 14.57
N SER A 13 -42.78 -14.97 13.64
CA SER A 13 -42.61 -13.53 13.88
C SER A 13 -43.99 -12.80 13.88
N PRO A 14 -44.07 -11.46 13.78
CA PRO A 14 -44.41 -10.52 14.86
C PRO A 14 -45.79 -9.86 14.69
N THR A 15 -46.27 -9.09 15.68
CA THR A 15 -47.50 -8.28 15.52
C THR A 15 -47.28 -6.82 15.91
N TYR A 16 -47.44 -5.96 14.91
CA TYR A 16 -47.68 -4.52 15.01
C TYR A 16 -49.11 -4.26 15.50
N HIS A 17 -49.31 -3.24 16.34
CA HIS A 17 -50.61 -2.58 16.50
C HIS A 17 -50.48 -1.07 16.30
N SER A 18 -51.36 -0.57 15.44
CA SER A 18 -51.65 0.83 15.10
C SER A 18 -53.08 1.16 15.54
N LYS A 19 -53.37 2.48 15.60
CA LYS A 19 -54.65 3.21 15.79
C LYS A 19 -54.77 3.83 17.20
N GLN A 20 -55.25 5.06 17.39
CA GLN A 20 -56.18 5.85 16.58
C GLN A 20 -56.17 7.34 16.96
N GLN A 21 -56.47 8.20 15.98
CA GLN A 21 -56.89 9.61 16.11
C GLN A 21 -58.26 9.74 16.79
N ASP A 22 -58.48 10.87 17.45
CA ASP A 22 -59.80 11.50 17.60
C ASP A 22 -59.71 13.03 17.39
N SER A 23 -60.84 13.56 16.94
CA SER A 23 -61.05 14.75 16.12
C SER A 23 -61.75 15.93 16.84
N LEU A 24 -61.95 17.02 16.09
CA LEU A 24 -62.91 18.14 16.24
C LEU A 24 -62.37 19.35 17.03
N THR A 25 -62.40 20.60 16.52
CA THR A 25 -63.64 21.31 16.11
C THR A 25 -63.31 22.57 15.29
N GLU A 26 -64.10 22.79 14.23
CA GLU A 26 -64.24 24.01 13.40
C GLU A 26 -64.91 25.17 14.15
N ARG A 27 -64.52 26.42 13.83
CA ARG A 27 -65.49 27.52 13.68
C ARG A 27 -64.96 28.62 12.76
N ALA A 28 -65.75 28.89 11.74
CA ALA A 28 -65.58 29.94 10.72
C ALA A 28 -66.24 31.25 11.16
N GLU A 29 -65.73 32.38 10.67
CA GLU A 29 -66.51 33.59 10.35
C GLU A 29 -65.70 34.50 9.38
N THR A 30 -66.33 34.85 8.26
CA THR A 30 -65.91 35.76 7.16
C THR A 30 -66.82 37.01 7.19
N PRO A 31 -66.74 38.01 6.27
CA PRO A 31 -65.63 38.76 5.65
C PRO A 31 -65.84 40.31 5.76
N LEU A 32 -64.81 41.13 5.51
CA LEU A 32 -64.99 42.53 5.10
C LEU A 32 -64.02 42.87 3.96
N GLU A 33 -64.56 43.42 2.87
CA GLU A 33 -63.93 43.72 1.57
C GLU A 33 -63.89 45.27 1.32
N PRO A 34 -63.27 45.82 0.24
CA PRO A 34 -62.06 46.65 0.30
C PRO A 34 -62.21 48.05 -0.34
N PRO A 35 -61.10 48.78 -0.63
CA PRO A 35 -60.96 49.25 -2.02
C PRO A 35 -59.54 49.19 -2.62
N THR A 36 -59.51 48.61 -3.84
CA THR A 36 -58.97 49.15 -5.11
C THR A 36 -57.51 49.59 -5.18
N THR A 37 -56.67 48.89 -5.98
CA THR A 37 -56.22 49.36 -7.32
C THR A 37 -55.70 48.20 -8.20
N GLU A 38 -56.36 48.08 -9.36
CA GLU A 38 -55.89 47.66 -10.70
C GLU A 38 -55.23 46.29 -10.97
N SER A 39 -55.99 45.52 -11.76
CA SER A 39 -55.59 44.37 -12.57
C SER A 39 -54.76 44.81 -13.78
N SER A 40 -53.77 43.98 -14.16
CA SER A 40 -53.53 43.72 -15.59
C SER A 40 -53.27 42.23 -15.87
N LYS A 41 -54.27 41.65 -16.55
CA LYS A 41 -54.23 40.67 -17.66
C LYS A 41 -53.42 39.36 -17.53
N GLY A 42 -54.15 38.25 -17.66
CA GLY A 42 -53.95 37.33 -18.79
C GLY A 42 -53.68 35.86 -18.45
N ASP A 43 -54.66 34.99 -18.75
CA ASP A 43 -54.59 33.52 -18.83
C ASP A 43 -53.36 33.04 -19.67
N SER A 44 -52.75 31.87 -19.49
CA SER A 44 -53.32 30.52 -19.47
C SER A 44 -52.19 29.48 -19.33
N SER A 45 -52.61 28.25 -19.00
CA SER A 45 -51.99 26.96 -19.33
C SER A 45 -50.93 26.40 -18.37
N SER A 46 -51.43 25.46 -17.58
CA SER A 46 -50.72 24.44 -16.81
C SER A 46 -49.79 23.57 -17.67
N ASP A 47 -48.50 23.54 -17.32
CA ASP A 47 -47.63 22.39 -17.58
C ASP A 47 -47.07 21.91 -16.24
N THR A 48 -47.47 20.71 -15.85
CA THR A 48 -47.16 20.11 -14.55
C THR A 48 -45.73 19.56 -14.57
N GLN A 49 -44.74 20.39 -14.26
CA GLN A 49 -43.43 19.89 -13.85
C GLN A 49 -43.50 19.35 -12.41
N PRO A 50 -42.87 18.20 -12.10
CA PRO A 50 -42.74 17.75 -10.71
C PRO A 50 -42.02 18.83 -9.90
N PRO A 51 -42.35 19.02 -8.61
CA PRO A 51 -41.78 20.10 -7.82
C PRO A 51 -40.26 19.92 -7.80
N ARG A 52 -39.54 20.85 -8.44
CA ARG A 52 -38.09 20.96 -8.31
C ARG A 52 -37.80 20.99 -6.82
N ARG A 53 -36.95 20.06 -6.36
CA ARG A 53 -36.40 20.10 -5.00
C ARG A 53 -35.94 21.54 -4.73
N PRO A 54 -36.19 22.12 -3.54
CA PRO A 54 -35.73 23.47 -3.26
C PRO A 54 -34.23 23.50 -3.49
N SER A 55 -33.81 24.25 -4.50
CA SER A 55 -32.41 24.60 -4.65
C SER A 55 -32.08 25.41 -3.41
N VAL A 56 -31.29 24.82 -2.52
CA VAL A 56 -30.69 25.55 -1.41
C VAL A 56 -29.68 26.50 -2.06
N HIS A 57 -30.16 27.67 -2.47
CA HIS A 57 -29.31 28.77 -2.84
C HIS A 57 -28.74 29.30 -1.55
N LEU A 58 -27.51 28.91 -1.25
CA LEU A 58 -26.72 29.57 -0.22
C LEU A 58 -26.66 31.05 -0.57
N THR A 59 -26.94 31.90 0.40
CA THR A 59 -26.60 33.32 0.31
C THR A 59 -25.09 33.48 0.10
N ALA A 60 -24.64 34.65 -0.36
CA ALA A 60 -23.21 34.89 -0.55
C ALA A 60 -22.41 34.70 0.76
N GLU A 61 -23.01 35.02 1.91
CA GLU A 61 -22.43 34.84 3.24
C GLU A 61 -22.38 33.36 3.62
N GLU A 62 -23.47 32.61 3.44
CA GLU A 62 -23.48 31.15 3.67
C GLU A 62 -22.55 30.39 2.73
N TYR A 63 -22.36 30.89 1.50
CA TYR A 63 -21.40 30.34 0.55
C TYR A 63 -19.96 30.62 0.98
N GLU A 64 -19.65 31.82 1.46
CA GLU A 64 -18.33 32.13 2.01
C GLU A 64 -18.06 31.40 3.34
N ASP A 65 -19.08 31.17 4.17
CA ASP A 65 -18.97 30.33 5.37
C ASP A 65 -18.77 28.86 5.03
N TYR A 66 -19.49 28.35 4.02
CA TYR A 66 -19.29 27.00 3.48
C TYR A 66 -17.92 26.85 2.83
N LYS A 67 -17.48 27.83 2.04
CA LYS A 67 -16.15 27.86 1.43
C LYS A 67 -15.07 28.01 2.49
N SER A 68 -15.27 28.81 3.53
CA SER A 68 -14.40 28.92 4.71
C SER A 68 -14.36 27.61 5.49
N HIS A 69 -15.49 26.90 5.63
CA HIS A 69 -15.57 25.58 6.23
C HIS A 69 -14.85 24.52 5.39
N CYS A 70 -15.08 24.48 4.08
CA CYS A 70 -14.38 23.63 3.13
C CYS A 70 -12.90 23.95 3.06
N ASN A 71 -12.51 25.23 3.13
CA ASN A 71 -11.13 25.67 3.23
C ASN A 71 -10.53 25.30 4.59
N ARG A 72 -11.30 25.32 5.68
CA ARG A 72 -10.90 24.83 7.02
C ARG A 72 -10.84 23.31 7.10
N MET A 73 -11.61 22.61 6.29
CA MET A 73 -11.43 21.18 6.06
C MET A 73 -10.23 20.95 5.15
N ALA A 74 -9.95 21.84 4.20
CA ALA A 74 -8.70 21.89 3.45
C ALA A 74 -7.52 22.39 4.31
N ILE A 75 -7.73 22.94 5.51
CA ILE A 75 -6.68 23.14 6.53
C ILE A 75 -6.22 21.78 7.09
N THR A 76 -6.88 20.66 6.77
CA THR A 76 -6.24 19.33 6.88
C THR A 76 -5.11 19.12 5.86
N GLN A 77 -4.94 20.01 4.86
CA GLN A 77 -3.76 20.12 4.01
C GLN A 77 -2.62 20.92 4.66
N VAL A 78 -2.71 21.40 5.92
CA VAL A 78 -1.53 21.99 6.58
C VAL A 78 -0.47 20.90 6.70
N GLY A 79 0.45 20.87 5.74
CA GLY A 79 1.60 19.95 5.70
C GLY A 79 1.54 18.80 4.69
N TYR A 80 0.49 18.62 3.88
CA TYR A 80 0.55 17.59 2.81
C TYR A 80 1.30 18.13 1.61
N VAL A 81 2.59 17.82 1.54
CA VAL A 81 3.45 18.07 0.38
C VAL A 81 3.94 16.70 -0.09
N ALA A 82 3.40 16.25 -1.22
CA ALA A 82 3.83 15.00 -1.81
C ALA A 82 5.32 15.07 -2.17
N ASP A 83 6.11 14.16 -1.59
CA ASP A 83 7.54 14.06 -1.85
C ASP A 83 7.88 12.66 -2.36
N THR A 84 7.78 12.49 -3.67
CA THR A 84 8.14 11.24 -4.34
C THR A 84 9.62 10.92 -4.22
N ASN A 85 10.50 11.92 -4.09
CA ASN A 85 11.94 11.70 -4.02
C ASN A 85 12.33 11.12 -2.67
N ALA A 86 11.74 11.61 -1.57
CA ALA A 86 11.91 11.00 -0.26
C ALA A 86 11.50 9.52 -0.25
N VAL A 87 10.35 9.19 -0.85
CA VAL A 87 9.89 7.79 -0.95
C VAL A 87 10.87 6.93 -1.76
N LYS A 88 11.36 7.43 -2.91
CA LYS A 88 12.33 6.72 -3.73
C LYS A 88 13.66 6.49 -2.98
N ILE A 89 14.17 7.51 -2.29
CA ILE A 89 15.39 7.42 -1.48
C ILE A 89 15.26 6.34 -0.40
N ASP A 90 14.12 6.28 0.31
CA ASP A 90 13.88 5.26 1.32
C ASP A 90 13.90 3.83 0.73
N TYR A 91 13.32 3.61 -0.47
CA TYR A 91 13.42 2.32 -1.16
C TYR A 91 14.85 1.98 -1.62
N ALA A 92 15.66 2.98 -1.92
CA ALA A 92 17.07 2.82 -2.26
C ALA A 92 17.89 2.39 -1.03
N ASN A 93 17.70 3.09 0.09
CA ASN A 93 18.34 2.78 1.36
C ASN A 93 17.96 1.37 1.83
N LEU A 94 16.68 1.01 1.74
CA LEU A 94 16.22 -0.35 2.06
C LEU A 94 16.95 -1.39 1.20
N ARG A 95 17.19 -1.10 -0.08
CA ARG A 95 17.92 -2.02 -0.95
C ARG A 95 19.35 -2.23 -0.50
N ASP A 96 20.05 -1.14 -0.24
CA ASP A 96 21.45 -1.19 0.15
C ASP A 96 21.61 -1.89 1.53
N GLU A 97 20.69 -1.67 2.47
CA GLU A 97 20.73 -2.36 3.77
C GLU A 97 20.42 -3.86 3.68
N VAL A 98 19.44 -4.27 2.87
CA VAL A 98 19.14 -5.70 2.65
C VAL A 98 20.32 -6.39 1.97
N GLU A 99 20.92 -5.76 0.96
CA GLU A 99 22.12 -6.28 0.29
C GLU A 99 23.29 -6.42 1.27
N TRP A 100 23.60 -5.40 2.07
CA TRP A 100 24.70 -5.48 3.04
C TRP A 100 24.45 -6.51 4.12
N TRP A 101 23.18 -6.74 4.49
CA TRP A 101 22.84 -7.82 5.41
C TRP A 101 23.06 -9.19 4.76
N THR A 102 22.65 -9.39 3.50
CA THR A 102 22.83 -10.67 2.82
C THR A 102 24.29 -10.96 2.52
N GLU A 103 25.07 -9.98 2.07
CA GLU A 103 26.53 -10.10 1.91
C GLU A 103 27.22 -10.51 3.23
N ALA A 104 26.74 -9.97 4.36
CA ALA A 104 27.29 -10.29 5.66
C ALA A 104 26.89 -11.69 6.15
N PHE A 105 25.63 -12.10 6.05
CA PHE A 105 25.12 -13.25 6.82
C PHE A 105 24.67 -14.46 6.00
N VAL A 106 24.64 -14.38 4.68
CA VAL A 106 24.34 -15.53 3.80
C VAL A 106 25.62 -16.31 3.51
N CYS A 107 25.49 -17.61 3.22
CA CYS A 107 26.59 -18.45 2.75
C CYS A 107 27.32 -17.82 1.55
N VAL A 108 28.65 -17.88 1.53
CA VAL A 108 29.46 -17.35 0.41
C VAL A 108 29.30 -18.20 -0.85
N ALA A 109 29.20 -19.51 -0.68
CA ALA A 109 28.95 -20.47 -1.76
C ALA A 109 27.57 -21.11 -1.58
N THR A 110 27.00 -21.65 -2.66
CA THR A 110 25.71 -22.35 -2.58
C THR A 110 25.81 -23.50 -1.58
N PRO A 111 24.96 -23.51 -0.53
CA PRO A 111 24.99 -24.56 0.49
C PRO A 111 24.61 -25.92 -0.10
N SER A 112 25.03 -27.00 0.57
CA SER A 112 24.63 -28.36 0.20
C SER A 112 23.18 -28.59 0.62
N LEU A 113 22.25 -28.39 -0.32
CA LEU A 113 20.81 -28.54 -0.09
C LEU A 113 20.30 -29.87 -0.66
N SER A 114 19.36 -30.51 0.03
CA SER A 114 18.64 -31.64 -0.54
C SER A 114 17.71 -31.17 -1.68
N GLU A 115 17.36 -32.07 -2.60
CA GLU A 115 16.39 -31.75 -3.67
C GLU A 115 15.03 -31.30 -3.13
N VAL A 116 14.63 -31.82 -1.97
CA VAL A 116 13.39 -31.40 -1.31
C VAL A 116 13.51 -29.97 -0.80
N ASP A 117 14.62 -29.62 -0.15
CA ASP A 117 14.85 -28.27 0.39
C ASP A 117 14.92 -27.24 -0.73
N LYS A 118 15.68 -27.53 -1.80
CA LYS A 118 15.75 -26.71 -3.01
C LYS A 118 14.34 -26.39 -3.53
N GLN A 119 13.50 -27.41 -3.70
CA GLN A 119 12.16 -27.22 -4.24
C GLN A 119 11.24 -26.46 -3.27
N MET A 120 11.38 -26.68 -1.96
CA MET A 120 10.61 -25.95 -0.95
C MET A 120 10.98 -24.46 -0.90
N ILE A 121 12.25 -24.11 -1.04
CA ILE A 121 12.70 -22.72 -1.14
C ILE A 121 12.09 -22.03 -2.37
N ILE A 122 12.15 -22.67 -3.55
CA ILE A 122 11.53 -22.12 -4.78
C ILE A 122 10.02 -21.93 -4.61
N ARG A 123 9.32 -22.90 -4.00
CA ARG A 123 7.88 -22.79 -3.70
C ARG A 123 7.56 -21.68 -2.70
N ARG A 124 8.41 -21.50 -1.68
CA ARG A 124 8.26 -20.43 -0.70
C ARG A 124 8.31 -19.06 -1.36
N LEU A 125 9.03 -18.94 -2.47
CA LEU A 125 9.12 -17.75 -3.31
C LEU A 125 8.12 -17.74 -4.46
N ASP A 126 6.93 -18.35 -4.30
CA ASP A 126 5.81 -18.15 -5.22
C ASP A 126 5.55 -16.66 -5.46
N LYS A 127 5.26 -16.32 -6.72
CA LYS A 127 5.21 -14.97 -7.32
C LYS A 127 6.52 -14.20 -7.40
N TYR A 128 7.61 -14.69 -6.82
CA TYR A 128 8.94 -14.07 -6.92
C TYR A 128 9.83 -14.88 -7.86
N CYS A 129 9.81 -16.20 -7.78
CA CYS A 129 10.63 -17.10 -8.60
C CYS A 129 9.77 -17.99 -9.50
N ILE A 130 10.29 -18.32 -10.69
CA ILE A 130 9.65 -19.32 -11.55
C ILE A 130 9.58 -20.67 -10.82
N GLN A 131 8.46 -21.37 -10.98
CA GLN A 131 8.18 -22.60 -10.24
C GLN A 131 8.71 -23.83 -10.99
N GLU A 132 10.01 -23.80 -11.32
CA GLU A 132 10.74 -24.86 -12.02
C GLU A 132 11.77 -25.52 -11.09
N PRO A 133 12.30 -26.72 -11.45
CA PRO A 133 13.36 -27.34 -10.67
C PRO A 133 14.58 -26.43 -10.55
N TRP A 134 15.24 -26.47 -9.40
CA TRP A 134 16.40 -25.62 -9.09
C TRP A 134 17.50 -25.71 -10.14
N ASP A 135 17.85 -26.92 -10.59
CA ASP A 135 18.92 -27.11 -11.56
C ASP A 135 18.53 -26.58 -12.95
N THR A 136 17.23 -26.64 -13.30
CA THR A 136 16.69 -26.00 -14.49
C THR A 136 16.84 -24.48 -14.38
N ILE A 137 16.46 -23.89 -13.25
CA ILE A 137 16.63 -22.46 -12.98
C ILE A 137 18.10 -22.05 -13.12
N GLN A 138 19.02 -22.79 -12.48
CA GLN A 138 20.45 -22.47 -12.57
C GLN A 138 20.94 -22.52 -14.01
N SER A 139 20.51 -23.48 -14.83
CA SER A 139 20.94 -23.59 -16.24
C SER A 139 20.57 -22.36 -17.10
N LEU A 140 19.54 -21.61 -16.71
CA LEU A 140 19.07 -20.41 -17.41
C LEU A 140 19.88 -19.14 -17.08
N LEU A 141 20.51 -19.15 -15.91
CA LEU A 141 21.30 -18.03 -15.40
C LEU A 141 22.72 -18.05 -15.96
N SER A 142 23.41 -16.92 -15.96
CA SER A 142 24.84 -16.86 -16.29
C SER A 142 25.67 -17.50 -15.17
N PRO A 143 26.90 -17.98 -15.44
CA PRO A 143 27.76 -18.58 -14.41
C PRO A 143 27.94 -17.69 -13.18
N SER A 144 28.05 -16.38 -13.39
CA SER A 144 28.22 -15.42 -12.29
C SER A 144 26.95 -15.28 -11.46
N TYR A 145 25.75 -15.43 -12.02
CA TYR A 145 24.50 -15.45 -11.25
C TYR A 145 24.25 -16.80 -10.57
N ARG A 146 24.61 -17.91 -11.21
CA ARG A 146 24.51 -19.26 -10.62
C ARG A 146 25.28 -19.36 -9.30
N ALA A 147 26.49 -18.80 -9.26
CA ALA A 147 27.39 -18.87 -8.10
C ALA A 147 26.82 -18.20 -6.83
N VAL A 148 25.94 -17.21 -6.99
CA VAL A 148 25.37 -16.40 -5.89
C VAL A 148 23.83 -16.47 -5.87
N PHE A 149 23.24 -17.45 -6.57
CA PHE A 149 21.78 -17.54 -6.70
C PHE A 149 21.09 -17.69 -5.34
N HIS A 150 21.68 -18.44 -4.41
CA HIS A 150 21.17 -18.62 -3.06
C HIS A 150 21.11 -17.31 -2.26
N SER A 151 22.02 -16.36 -2.52
CA SER A 151 21.99 -15.03 -1.91
C SER A 151 20.80 -14.21 -2.39
N TYR A 152 20.54 -14.20 -3.70
CA TYR A 152 19.34 -13.53 -4.23
C TYR A 152 18.03 -14.14 -3.73
N LEU A 153 18.00 -15.45 -3.46
CA LEU A 153 16.83 -16.08 -2.85
C LEU A 153 16.64 -15.62 -1.40
N ALA A 154 17.72 -15.50 -0.62
CA ALA A 154 17.65 -14.97 0.74
C ALA A 154 17.17 -13.51 0.75
N GLU A 155 17.68 -12.66 -0.15
CA GLU A 155 17.21 -11.28 -0.33
C GLU A 155 15.71 -11.25 -0.65
N ALA A 156 15.28 -12.07 -1.62
CA ALA A 156 13.87 -12.16 -2.00
C ALA A 156 12.97 -12.62 -0.83
N MET A 157 13.46 -13.48 0.06
CA MET A 157 12.71 -13.89 1.27
C MET A 157 12.56 -12.74 2.27
N ILE A 158 13.58 -11.89 2.43
CA ILE A 158 13.50 -10.67 3.27
C ILE A 158 12.50 -9.69 2.65
N TYR A 159 12.63 -9.37 1.37
CA TYR A 159 11.70 -8.47 0.69
C TYR A 159 10.26 -9.00 0.70
N LYS A 160 10.07 -10.30 0.47
CA LYS A 160 8.74 -10.91 0.57
C LYS A 160 8.14 -10.70 1.95
N SER A 161 8.93 -10.82 3.01
CA SER A 161 8.47 -10.58 4.38
C SER A 161 8.08 -9.12 4.59
N ILE A 162 8.93 -8.17 4.18
CA ILE A 162 8.64 -6.72 4.28
C ILE A 162 7.37 -6.36 3.50
N PHE A 163 7.27 -6.76 2.24
CA PHE A 163 6.19 -6.32 1.36
C PHE A 163 4.85 -6.95 1.78
N THR A 164 4.84 -8.23 2.15
CA THR A 164 3.59 -8.93 2.51
C THR A 164 3.12 -8.64 3.94
N GLN A 165 4.02 -8.34 4.88
CA GLN A 165 3.66 -8.11 6.28
C GLN A 165 3.58 -6.64 6.67
N LEU A 166 4.30 -5.76 5.97
CA LEU A 166 4.36 -4.33 6.30
C LEU A 166 3.67 -3.47 5.22
N LEU A 167 4.05 -3.60 3.95
CA LEU A 167 3.52 -2.76 2.87
C LEU A 167 2.05 -3.07 2.54
N GLU A 168 1.72 -4.36 2.36
CA GLU A 168 0.37 -4.82 2.01
C GLU A 168 -0.61 -4.76 3.19
N LYS A 169 -0.12 -4.54 4.42
CA LYS A 169 -0.92 -4.50 5.66
C LYS A 169 -0.74 -3.18 6.42
N PRO A 170 -1.12 -2.03 5.82
CA PRO A 170 -0.82 -0.72 6.37
C PRO A 170 -1.51 -0.44 7.72
N PHE A 171 -2.57 -1.17 8.08
CA PHE A 171 -3.28 -1.04 9.35
C PHE A 171 -2.79 -1.98 10.46
N GLY A 172 -1.79 -2.83 10.18
CA GLY A 172 -1.43 -3.97 11.04
C GLY A 172 -1.04 -3.62 12.48
N PHE A 173 -0.61 -2.39 12.74
CA PHE A 173 -0.17 -1.93 14.06
C PHE A 173 -1.28 -1.29 14.90
N LEU A 174 -2.50 -1.15 14.36
CA LEU A 174 -3.63 -0.57 15.10
C LEU A 174 -4.21 -1.62 16.05
N ASP A 175 -4.40 -1.24 17.32
CA ASP A 175 -4.63 -2.19 18.42
C ASP A 175 -6.09 -2.67 18.57
N GLY A 176 -7.06 -2.04 17.90
CA GLY A 176 -8.46 -2.44 17.96
C GLY A 176 -9.07 -2.41 19.36
N LYS A 177 -8.50 -1.63 20.27
CA LYS A 177 -8.99 -1.53 21.66
C LYS A 177 -10.32 -0.81 21.72
N ARG A 178 -11.22 -1.30 22.58
CA ARG A 178 -12.52 -0.65 22.82
C ARG A 178 -12.41 0.57 23.72
N ASP A 179 -11.54 0.50 24.73
CA ASP A 179 -11.29 1.55 25.71
C ASP A 179 -9.92 1.36 26.39
N ALA A 180 -9.60 2.23 27.35
CA ALA A 180 -8.30 2.24 28.04
C ALA A 180 -8.02 0.98 28.89
N ASN A 181 -9.04 0.21 29.28
CA ASN A 181 -8.89 -1.01 30.07
C ASN A 181 -8.82 -2.27 29.20
N ASP A 182 -9.02 -2.15 27.90
CA ASP A 182 -8.89 -3.25 26.95
C ASP A 182 -7.41 -3.51 26.66
N GLU A 183 -6.82 -4.47 27.35
CA GLU A 183 -5.40 -4.80 27.16
C GLU A 183 -5.14 -5.52 25.83
N THR A 184 -6.11 -6.30 25.35
CA THR A 184 -5.91 -7.22 24.22
C THR A 184 -6.36 -6.61 22.89
N GLY A 185 -7.47 -5.87 22.88
CA GLY A 185 -8.10 -5.37 21.66
C GLY A 185 -8.68 -6.47 20.76
N ASP A 186 -9.25 -6.06 19.63
CA ASP A 186 -9.75 -6.98 18.58
C ASP A 186 -8.63 -7.31 17.58
N LEU A 187 -8.12 -8.53 17.62
CA LEU A 187 -7.08 -9.02 16.70
C LEU A 187 -7.51 -9.00 15.22
N SER A 188 -8.81 -8.94 14.92
CA SER A 188 -9.33 -8.83 13.55
C SER A 188 -9.54 -7.39 13.09
N PHE A 189 -9.20 -6.41 13.93
CA PHE A 189 -9.43 -5.00 13.65
C PHE A 189 -8.67 -4.50 12.41
N PRO A 190 -7.37 -4.80 12.22
CA PRO A 190 -6.64 -4.39 11.01
C PRO A 190 -7.29 -4.89 9.71
N GLU A 191 -7.71 -6.15 9.67
CA GLU A 191 -8.36 -6.74 8.49
C GLU A 191 -9.72 -6.11 8.19
N ARG A 192 -10.48 -5.75 9.24
CA ARG A 192 -11.75 -5.02 9.06
C ARG A 192 -11.55 -3.62 8.52
N LEU A 193 -10.51 -2.91 8.98
CA LEU A 193 -10.14 -1.60 8.43
C LEU A 193 -9.68 -1.70 6.98
N GLN A 194 -8.90 -2.73 6.64
CA GLN A 194 -8.49 -3.01 5.27
C GLN A 194 -9.71 -3.28 4.37
N TYR A 195 -10.66 -4.10 4.82
CA TYR A 195 -11.91 -4.32 4.09
C TYR A 195 -12.72 -3.03 3.92
N LEU A 196 -12.84 -2.21 4.97
CA LEU A 196 -13.54 -0.92 4.89
C LEU A 196 -12.88 0.02 3.88
N PHE A 197 -11.55 0.09 3.89
CA PHE A 197 -10.76 0.83 2.92
C PHE A 197 -11.09 0.39 1.49
N GLU A 198 -11.11 -0.91 1.21
CA GLU A 198 -11.42 -1.46 -0.11
C GLU A 198 -12.82 -1.04 -0.58
N ARG A 199 -13.82 -1.08 0.32
CA ARG A 199 -15.20 -0.64 0.02
C ARG A 199 -15.28 0.86 -0.25
N TYR A 200 -14.52 1.67 0.49
CA TYR A 200 -14.41 3.10 0.21
C TYR A 200 -13.71 3.36 -1.11
N TYR A 201 -12.66 2.61 -1.42
CA TYR A 201 -11.90 2.76 -2.66
C TYR A 201 -12.74 2.41 -3.88
N GLU A 202 -13.55 1.34 -3.82
CA GLU A 202 -14.56 1.01 -4.85
C GLU A 202 -15.56 2.15 -5.10
N SER A 203 -15.89 2.91 -4.06
CA SER A 203 -16.90 3.98 -4.13
C SER A 203 -16.30 5.33 -4.54
N SER A 204 -15.10 5.64 -4.07
CA SER A 204 -14.42 6.91 -4.24
C SER A 204 -12.91 6.78 -3.94
N PRO A 205 -12.08 6.40 -4.94
CA PRO A 205 -10.65 6.14 -4.76
C PRO A 205 -9.89 7.24 -4.02
N VAL A 206 -10.00 8.49 -4.49
CA VAL A 206 -9.27 9.64 -3.92
C VAL A 206 -9.59 9.86 -2.43
N ASN A 207 -10.88 9.80 -2.06
CA ASN A 207 -11.29 9.99 -0.67
C ASN A 207 -10.92 8.80 0.23
N ALA A 208 -10.95 7.58 -0.31
CA ALA A 208 -10.51 6.40 0.44
C ALA A 208 -9.01 6.47 0.76
N ILE A 209 -8.20 6.89 -0.22
CA ILE A 209 -6.78 7.13 -0.04
C ILE A 209 -6.54 8.24 0.98
N TRP A 210 -7.24 9.37 0.87
CA TRP A 210 -7.13 10.46 1.84
C TRP A 210 -7.47 10.00 3.26
N TRP A 211 -8.55 9.22 3.42
CA TRP A 211 -8.93 8.64 4.70
C TRP A 211 -7.82 7.74 5.28
N ARG A 212 -7.22 6.87 4.45
CA ARG A 212 -6.11 6.01 4.87
C ARG A 212 -4.90 6.83 5.29
N THR A 213 -4.48 7.78 4.45
CA THR A 213 -3.35 8.70 4.72
C THR A 213 -3.56 9.42 6.05
N VAL A 214 -4.70 10.09 6.26
CA VAL A 214 -4.98 10.82 7.51
C VAL A 214 -5.00 9.88 8.72
N THR A 215 -5.63 8.71 8.59
CA THR A 215 -5.72 7.73 9.69
C THR A 215 -4.33 7.28 10.13
N LEU A 216 -3.47 6.91 9.18
CA LEU A 216 -2.13 6.41 9.47
C LEU A 216 -1.20 7.53 9.97
N SER A 217 -1.29 8.74 9.42
CA SER A 217 -0.54 9.91 9.89
C SER A 217 -0.90 10.26 11.33
N LEU A 218 -2.19 10.35 11.67
CA LEU A 218 -2.64 10.65 13.03
C LEU A 218 -2.23 9.55 14.02
N ALA A 219 -2.30 8.30 13.58
CA ALA A 219 -1.86 7.16 14.39
C ALA A 219 -0.35 7.12 14.63
N ASN A 220 0.44 7.93 13.92
CA ASN A 220 1.91 7.95 14.00
C ASN A 220 2.51 9.34 14.27
N LEU A 221 1.72 10.31 14.74
CA LEU A 221 2.21 11.64 15.11
C LEU A 221 3.36 11.57 16.12
N LYS A 222 4.42 12.35 15.88
CA LYS A 222 5.62 12.36 16.71
C LYS A 222 5.91 13.77 17.23
N GLU A 223 6.44 13.84 18.46
CA GLU A 223 6.70 15.12 19.13
C GLU A 223 7.83 15.93 18.47
N ASP A 224 8.66 15.34 17.62
CA ASP A 224 9.69 16.05 16.84
C ASP A 224 9.25 16.36 15.40
N ASP A 225 8.00 16.03 15.01
CA ASP A 225 7.49 16.39 13.69
C ASP A 225 7.45 17.91 13.51
N THR A 226 7.91 18.37 12.34
CA THR A 226 8.01 19.79 12.00
C THR A 226 6.66 20.46 11.78
N SER A 227 5.61 19.66 11.52
CA SER A 227 4.27 20.10 11.14
C SER A 227 3.26 19.93 12.27
N LYS A 228 3.52 20.55 13.44
CA LYS A 228 2.57 20.53 14.57
C LYS A 228 1.45 21.53 14.37
N SER A 229 0.22 21.10 14.66
CA SER A 229 -0.87 22.05 14.79
C SER A 229 -0.87 22.64 16.20
N PRO A 230 -1.03 23.97 16.37
CA PRO A 230 -1.25 24.58 17.68
C PRO A 230 -2.48 24.04 18.43
N ARG A 231 -3.33 23.26 17.76
CA ARG A 231 -4.53 22.63 18.32
C ARG A 231 -4.32 21.18 18.73
N ASP A 232 -3.15 20.62 18.46
CA ASP A 232 -2.84 19.26 18.83
C ASP A 232 -2.80 19.10 20.35
N LYS A 233 -3.25 17.94 20.81
CA LYS A 233 -3.12 17.53 22.21
C LYS A 233 -1.83 16.76 22.36
N THR A 234 -0.78 17.43 22.81
CA THR A 234 0.51 16.81 23.14
C THR A 234 0.56 16.40 24.62
N PRO A 235 1.32 15.34 24.98
CA PRO A 235 2.11 14.47 24.08
C PRO A 235 1.23 13.53 23.23
N TYR A 236 1.74 13.11 22.07
CA TYR A 236 1.04 12.21 21.14
C TYR A 236 1.06 10.75 21.62
N GLU A 237 0.41 10.45 22.74
CA GLU A 237 0.45 9.13 23.40
C GLU A 237 0.07 7.97 22.48
N PHE A 238 -0.98 8.14 21.66
CA PHE A 238 -1.39 7.10 20.71
C PHE A 238 -0.36 6.88 19.59
N GLY A 239 0.33 7.96 19.16
CA GLY A 239 1.43 7.89 18.20
C GLY A 239 2.62 7.09 18.75
N ASP A 240 3.02 7.35 20.00
CA ASP A 240 4.08 6.60 20.68
C ASP A 240 3.74 5.11 20.82
N GLN A 241 2.50 4.81 21.23
CA GLN A 241 2.03 3.43 21.37
C GLN A 241 2.01 2.69 20.04
N SER A 242 1.55 3.34 18.96
CA SER A 242 1.52 2.77 17.62
C SER A 242 2.91 2.47 17.09
N ARG A 243 3.86 3.42 17.21
CA ARG A 243 5.26 3.17 16.82
C ARG A 243 5.89 2.03 17.61
N LYS A 244 5.65 1.96 18.91
CA LYS A 244 6.13 0.84 19.74
C LYS A 244 5.54 -0.50 19.29
N ARG A 245 4.28 -0.54 18.86
CA ARG A 245 3.67 -1.75 18.28
C ARG A 245 4.34 -2.13 16.97
N GLN A 246 4.58 -1.17 16.07
CA GLN A 246 5.32 -1.41 14.83
C GLN A 246 6.72 -1.96 15.09
N GLU A 247 7.45 -1.39 16.04
CA GLU A 247 8.78 -1.86 16.44
C GLU A 247 8.77 -3.30 16.94
N ASN A 248 7.77 -3.66 17.76
CA ASN A 248 7.60 -5.03 18.26
C ASN A 248 7.22 -5.99 17.12
N MET A 249 6.29 -5.61 16.24
CA MET A 249 5.90 -6.43 15.09
C MET A 249 7.09 -6.70 14.17
N ALA A 250 7.92 -5.68 13.91
CA ALA A 250 9.14 -5.82 13.11
C ALA A 250 10.16 -6.76 13.78
N LYS A 251 10.31 -6.65 15.12
CA LYS A 251 11.17 -7.56 15.90
C LYS A 251 10.68 -9.01 15.81
N ASP A 252 9.39 -9.23 16.01
CA ASP A 252 8.77 -10.56 15.92
C ASP A 252 8.91 -11.14 14.50
N LEU A 253 8.80 -10.29 13.47
CA LEU A 253 9.00 -10.70 12.08
C LEU A 253 10.46 -11.10 11.80
N ALA A 254 11.45 -10.38 12.35
CA ALA A 254 12.85 -10.76 12.24
C ALA A 254 13.11 -12.11 12.90
N ASP A 255 12.58 -12.32 14.10
CA ASP A 255 12.73 -13.56 14.85
C ASP A 255 12.07 -14.73 14.12
N GLN A 256 10.88 -14.52 13.55
CA GLN A 256 10.20 -15.53 12.75
C GLN A 256 11.00 -15.90 11.49
N LEU A 257 11.57 -14.91 10.80
CA LEU A 257 12.37 -15.16 9.59
C LEU A 257 13.66 -15.91 9.93
N LEU A 258 14.35 -15.53 11.02
CA LEU A 258 15.55 -16.22 11.49
C LEU A 258 15.27 -17.62 12.05
N ALA A 259 14.04 -17.89 12.50
CA ALA A 259 13.59 -19.21 12.93
C ALA A 259 13.05 -20.08 11.77
N ASP A 260 12.82 -19.50 10.58
CA ASP A 260 12.36 -20.24 9.40
C ASP A 260 13.45 -21.21 8.93
N SER A 261 13.15 -22.51 8.99
CA SER A 261 14.12 -23.56 8.67
C SER A 261 14.64 -23.46 7.23
N LEU A 262 13.83 -23.00 6.27
CA LEU A 262 14.26 -22.86 4.88
C LEU A 262 15.17 -21.64 4.70
N PHE A 263 14.91 -20.56 5.44
CA PHE A 263 15.78 -19.39 5.44
C PHE A 263 17.13 -19.70 6.08
N GLN A 264 17.13 -20.42 7.21
CA GLN A 264 18.35 -20.86 7.91
C GLN A 264 19.30 -21.66 7.02
N LEU A 265 18.79 -22.48 6.10
CA LEU A 265 19.61 -23.24 5.16
C LEU A 265 20.46 -22.36 4.23
N LEU A 266 20.09 -21.10 4.04
CA LEU A 266 20.81 -20.13 3.22
C LEU A 266 21.83 -19.32 4.04
N LEU A 267 21.70 -19.30 5.37
CA LEU A 267 22.54 -18.47 6.24
C LEU A 267 23.88 -19.13 6.51
N ARG A 268 24.93 -18.31 6.63
CA ARG A 268 26.24 -18.79 7.05
C ARG A 268 26.19 -19.23 8.51
N GLU A 269 26.95 -20.29 8.82
CA GLU A 269 27.23 -20.65 10.22
C GLU A 269 28.09 -19.56 10.87
N LEU A 270 27.74 -19.19 12.10
CA LEU A 270 28.41 -18.14 12.86
C LEU A 270 29.21 -18.76 14.01
N ALA A 271 30.35 -18.16 14.33
CA ALA A 271 31.32 -18.76 15.24
C ALA A 271 30.99 -18.49 16.72
N CYS A 272 30.27 -17.42 17.02
CA CYS A 272 29.96 -17.00 18.38
C CYS A 272 28.62 -16.29 18.51
N ALA A 273 28.15 -16.20 19.76
CA ALA A 273 26.87 -15.59 20.10
C ALA A 273 26.81 -14.09 19.76
N GLU A 274 27.96 -13.41 19.77
CA GLU A 274 28.05 -12.00 19.40
C GLU A 274 27.69 -11.78 17.92
N GLU A 275 28.17 -12.64 17.02
CA GLU A 275 27.81 -12.57 15.59
C GLU A 275 26.35 -12.94 15.37
N GLU A 276 25.81 -13.92 16.11
CA GLU A 276 24.39 -14.27 16.05
C GLU A 276 23.49 -13.11 16.51
N MET A 277 23.91 -12.42 17.57
CA MET A 277 23.26 -11.21 18.05
C MET A 277 23.34 -10.09 17.01
N GLU A 278 24.50 -9.86 16.41
CA GLU A 278 24.65 -8.85 15.35
C GLU A 278 23.76 -9.14 14.14
N ARG A 279 23.72 -10.41 13.67
CA ARG A 279 22.83 -10.86 12.58
C ARG A 279 21.38 -10.50 12.88
N ARG A 280 20.95 -10.81 14.11
CA ARG A 280 19.59 -10.55 14.58
C ARG A 280 19.31 -9.06 14.66
N GLU A 281 20.13 -8.29 15.37
CA GLU A 281 19.91 -6.85 15.58
C GLU A 281 19.89 -6.09 14.25
N ARG A 282 20.79 -6.40 13.31
CA ARG A 282 20.76 -5.76 11.98
C ARG A 282 19.48 -6.08 11.20
N LEU A 283 18.98 -7.32 11.27
CA LEU A 283 17.71 -7.67 10.62
C LEU A 283 16.52 -6.96 11.28
N VAL A 284 16.51 -6.87 12.61
CA VAL A 284 15.49 -6.12 13.36
C VAL A 284 15.48 -4.66 12.92
N THR A 285 16.65 -4.01 12.84
CA THR A 285 16.76 -2.63 12.36
C THR A 285 16.18 -2.47 10.96
N ILE A 286 16.54 -3.34 10.01
CA ILE A 286 16.00 -3.30 8.64
C ILE A 286 14.46 -3.34 8.64
N LEU A 287 13.87 -4.25 9.42
CA LEU A 287 12.41 -4.39 9.47
C LEU A 287 11.73 -3.24 10.21
N GLN A 288 12.36 -2.68 11.24
CA GLN A 288 11.85 -1.52 11.98
C GLN A 288 11.88 -0.26 11.10
N ASP A 289 13.02 0.01 10.46
CA ASP A 289 13.17 1.12 9.53
C ASP A 289 12.21 0.98 8.35
N SER A 290 12.01 -0.24 7.84
CA SER A 290 11.00 -0.53 6.82
C SER A 290 9.58 -0.21 7.31
N ALA A 291 9.19 -0.65 8.51
CA ALA A 291 7.85 -0.40 9.03
C ALA A 291 7.58 1.10 9.20
N GLN A 292 8.56 1.85 9.71
CA GLN A 292 8.49 3.30 9.85
C GLN A 292 8.42 4.00 8.49
N ALA A 293 9.33 3.67 7.57
CA ALA A 293 9.39 4.28 6.25
C ALA A 293 8.11 4.03 5.45
N LEU A 294 7.62 2.80 5.41
CA LEU A 294 6.42 2.45 4.65
C LEU A 294 5.17 3.16 5.19
N THR A 295 5.06 3.32 6.50
CA THR A 295 3.98 4.10 7.13
C THR A 295 4.12 5.59 6.79
N LYS A 296 5.34 6.12 6.84
CA LYS A 296 5.65 7.49 6.43
C LYS A 296 5.35 7.72 4.95
N HIS A 297 5.53 6.73 4.08
CA HIS A 297 5.16 6.84 2.65
C HIS A 297 3.66 7.02 2.44
N GLU A 298 2.83 6.39 3.27
CA GLU A 298 1.37 6.62 3.26
C GLU A 298 1.01 8.05 3.63
N ALA A 299 1.75 8.65 4.57
CA ALA A 299 1.59 10.03 5.00
C ALA A 299 2.07 11.04 3.95
N ILE A 300 3.22 10.77 3.32
CA ILE A 300 3.87 11.67 2.37
C ILE A 300 3.21 11.64 1.00
N LEU A 301 2.94 10.45 0.47
CA LEU A 301 2.54 10.28 -0.94
C LEU A 301 1.16 9.64 -1.09
N GLY A 302 0.76 8.80 -0.13
CA GLY A 302 -0.49 8.05 -0.21
C GLY A 302 -0.61 7.25 -1.50
N GLY A 303 -1.82 7.15 -2.04
CA GLY A 303 -2.12 6.42 -3.28
C GLY A 303 -2.20 4.91 -3.10
N GLN A 304 -2.97 4.26 -3.97
CA GLN A 304 -3.13 2.81 -3.93
C GLN A 304 -1.84 2.13 -4.35
N VAL A 305 -1.27 1.36 -3.44
CA VAL A 305 -0.04 0.62 -3.67
C VAL A 305 -0.33 -0.59 -4.54
N LYS A 306 0.45 -0.74 -5.61
CA LYS A 306 0.53 -1.95 -6.42
C LYS A 306 1.97 -2.44 -6.44
N VAL A 307 2.12 -3.70 -6.05
CA VAL A 307 3.40 -4.40 -6.08
C VAL A 307 3.50 -5.18 -7.39
N HIS A 308 4.55 -4.95 -8.16
CA HIS A 308 4.84 -5.64 -9.41
C HIS A 308 5.77 -6.82 -9.16
N GLN A 309 5.27 -8.03 -9.40
CA GLN A 309 5.93 -9.30 -9.13
C GLN A 309 6.04 -10.12 -10.43
N LEU A 310 6.52 -11.36 -10.33
CA LEU A 310 6.73 -12.23 -11.48
C LEU A 310 5.49 -12.42 -12.38
N PRO A 311 4.24 -12.52 -11.87
CA PRO A 311 3.06 -12.64 -12.73
C PRO A 311 2.88 -11.46 -13.69
N GLU A 312 3.28 -10.26 -13.29
CA GLU A 312 3.25 -9.05 -14.12
C GLU A 312 4.54 -8.84 -14.93
N LEU A 313 5.67 -9.40 -14.48
CA LEU A 313 7.01 -9.17 -15.01
C LEU A 313 7.60 -10.42 -15.67
N LYS A 314 6.80 -11.19 -16.43
CA LYS A 314 7.22 -12.52 -16.94
C LYS A 314 8.40 -12.47 -17.92
N GLN A 315 8.54 -11.39 -18.67
CA GLN A 315 9.59 -11.20 -19.67
C GLN A 315 10.46 -10.01 -19.26
N PHE A 316 11.76 -10.15 -19.45
CA PHE A 316 12.70 -9.07 -19.23
C PHE A 316 12.57 -8.06 -20.36
N ASP A 317 11.95 -6.92 -20.04
CA ASP A 317 11.71 -5.82 -20.97
C ASP A 317 11.85 -4.49 -20.22
N THR A 318 13.01 -3.89 -20.39
CA THR A 318 13.43 -2.63 -19.77
C THR A 318 12.71 -1.42 -20.38
N SER A 319 12.15 -1.55 -21.60
CA SER A 319 11.33 -0.50 -22.23
C SER A 319 10.01 -0.25 -21.49
N THR A 320 9.57 -1.21 -20.67
CA THR A 320 8.41 -1.01 -19.77
C THR A 320 8.69 -0.01 -18.66
N GLY A 321 9.96 0.25 -18.34
CA GLY A 321 10.38 1.06 -17.20
C GLY A 321 10.02 0.47 -15.84
N LEU A 322 9.53 -0.78 -15.75
CA LEU A 322 9.08 -1.38 -14.48
C LEU A 322 10.15 -2.22 -13.78
N MET A 323 11.18 -2.64 -14.51
CA MET A 323 12.20 -3.55 -14.02
C MET A 323 13.59 -3.15 -14.48
N PHE A 324 14.61 -3.61 -13.76
CA PHE A 324 16.01 -3.45 -14.10
C PHE A 324 16.84 -4.63 -13.57
N SER A 325 18.08 -4.74 -14.04
CA SER A 325 19.04 -5.74 -13.55
C SER A 325 20.39 -5.14 -13.21
N LYS A 326 20.82 -5.38 -11.97
CA LYS A 326 22.01 -4.76 -11.40
C LYS A 326 23.32 -5.10 -12.13
N LYS A 327 23.52 -6.36 -12.59
CA LYS A 327 24.80 -6.71 -13.25
C LYS A 327 24.98 -6.12 -14.62
N VAL A 328 23.90 -5.81 -15.33
CA VAL A 328 24.01 -5.15 -16.64
C VAL A 328 24.71 -3.78 -16.50
N TYR A 329 24.71 -3.20 -15.29
CA TYR A 329 25.37 -1.94 -14.94
C TYR A 329 26.53 -2.03 -13.95
N SER A 330 27.00 -3.22 -13.55
CA SER A 330 28.18 -3.27 -12.68
C SER A 330 29.40 -2.79 -13.47
N LYS A 331 29.71 -1.49 -13.36
CA LYS A 331 30.83 -0.76 -14.00
C LYS A 331 32.23 -1.34 -13.71
N LYS A 332 32.31 -2.49 -13.01
CA LYS A 332 33.55 -3.18 -12.64
C LYS A 332 34.02 -4.19 -13.70
N GLU A 333 33.21 -4.54 -14.70
CA GLU A 333 33.66 -5.37 -15.83
C GLU A 333 34.08 -4.46 -17.00
N GLU A 334 35.40 -4.30 -17.18
CA GLU A 334 35.99 -3.59 -18.33
C GLU A 334 35.88 -4.39 -19.64
N ASP A 335 35.47 -5.67 -19.57
CA ASP A 335 35.23 -6.55 -20.71
C ASP A 335 33.73 -6.62 -21.06
N PRO A 336 33.35 -6.75 -22.35
CA PRO A 336 31.97 -7.02 -22.71
C PRO A 336 31.51 -8.30 -22.02
N PRO A 337 30.31 -8.32 -21.41
CA PRO A 337 29.88 -9.45 -20.63
C PRO A 337 29.76 -10.67 -21.54
N LEU A 338 30.48 -11.76 -21.22
CA LEU A 338 30.41 -13.06 -21.92
C LEU A 338 28.97 -13.62 -22.01
N TYR A 339 28.08 -13.11 -21.16
CA TYR A 339 26.67 -13.46 -21.10
C TYR A 339 25.83 -12.19 -21.12
N ALA A 340 24.86 -12.14 -22.03
CA ALA A 340 23.90 -11.05 -22.15
C ALA A 340 22.50 -11.51 -21.71
N PRO A 341 21.64 -10.60 -21.25
CA PRO A 341 20.20 -10.86 -21.18
C PRO A 341 19.71 -11.39 -22.53
N LYS A 342 18.98 -12.50 -22.51
CA LYS A 342 18.35 -13.05 -23.71
C LYS A 342 17.26 -12.07 -24.19
N PRO A 343 17.24 -11.64 -25.46
CA PRO A 343 16.16 -10.80 -25.97
C PRO A 343 14.79 -11.45 -25.77
N GLY A 344 13.87 -10.77 -25.08
CA GLY A 344 12.56 -11.34 -24.68
C GLY A 344 12.66 -12.53 -23.73
N GLY A 345 13.80 -12.69 -23.06
CA GLY A 345 14.07 -13.75 -22.09
C GLY A 345 13.12 -13.68 -20.91
N ARG A 346 12.89 -14.82 -20.27
CA ARG A 346 12.03 -14.87 -19.08
C ARG A 346 12.72 -14.20 -17.89
N VAL A 347 11.94 -13.53 -17.06
CA VAL A 347 12.37 -13.22 -15.70
C VAL A 347 12.33 -14.52 -14.89
N ILE A 348 13.40 -14.78 -14.17
CA ILE A 348 13.63 -15.99 -13.39
C ILE A 348 13.29 -15.76 -11.92
N LEU A 349 13.74 -14.62 -11.39
CA LEU A 349 13.55 -14.21 -10.01
C LEU A 349 13.35 -12.70 -9.96
N VAL A 350 12.30 -12.26 -9.28
CA VAL A 350 12.16 -10.90 -8.79
C VAL A 350 12.80 -10.87 -7.41
N VAL A 351 13.96 -10.23 -7.29
CA VAL A 351 14.71 -10.09 -6.02
C VAL A 351 13.98 -9.09 -5.13
N ARG A 352 13.79 -7.89 -5.66
CA ARG A 352 13.00 -6.82 -5.05
C ARG A 352 11.81 -6.50 -5.96
N PRO A 353 10.57 -6.51 -5.45
CA PRO A 353 9.41 -6.14 -6.26
C PRO A 353 9.41 -4.66 -6.66
N GLY A 354 8.77 -4.35 -7.78
CA GLY A 354 8.49 -2.97 -8.18
C GLY A 354 7.30 -2.41 -7.41
N VAL A 355 7.28 -1.09 -7.18
CA VAL A 355 6.19 -0.42 -6.45
C VAL A 355 5.69 0.79 -7.24
N CYS A 356 4.40 0.76 -7.55
CA CYS A 356 3.65 1.89 -8.09
C CYS A 356 2.60 2.36 -7.08
N ARG A 357 2.43 3.67 -6.94
CA ARG A 357 1.33 4.29 -6.18
C ARG A 357 0.38 4.97 -7.17
N TYR A 358 -0.87 4.53 -7.22
CA TYR A 358 -1.93 5.05 -8.08
C TYR A 358 -2.89 5.95 -7.31
N ASP A 359 -3.68 6.76 -8.01
CA ASP A 359 -4.69 7.65 -7.41
C ASP A 359 -4.14 8.48 -6.24
N THR A 360 -2.89 8.94 -6.34
CA THR A 360 -2.29 9.78 -5.30
C THR A 360 -3.14 11.04 -5.13
N PRO A 361 -3.44 11.46 -3.89
CA PRO A 361 -4.34 12.57 -3.65
C PRO A 361 -3.58 13.88 -3.90
N ILE A 362 -3.51 14.31 -5.15
CA ILE A 362 -2.81 15.55 -5.52
C ILE A 362 -3.61 16.79 -5.08
N LYS A 363 -4.94 16.65 -4.98
CA LYS A 363 -5.87 17.67 -4.46
C LYS A 363 -6.95 17.01 -3.61
N PHE A 364 -7.30 17.64 -2.48
CA PHE A 364 -8.44 17.22 -1.66
C PHE A 364 -9.73 17.45 -2.46
N VAL A 365 -10.56 16.41 -2.58
CA VAL A 365 -11.84 16.48 -3.29
C VAL A 365 -12.96 16.52 -2.25
N PRO A 366 -13.50 17.70 -1.89
CA PRO A 366 -14.59 17.77 -0.92
C PRO A 366 -15.80 16.99 -1.42
N TYR A 367 -16.40 16.19 -0.54
CA TYR A 367 -17.68 15.55 -0.82
C TYR A 367 -18.77 16.62 -0.92
N GLY A 368 -19.16 16.96 -2.15
CA GLY A 368 -20.23 17.91 -2.42
C GLY A 368 -21.20 17.37 -3.46
N HIS A 369 -22.47 17.76 -3.38
CA HIS A 369 -23.50 17.40 -4.36
C HIS A 369 -23.36 18.12 -5.72
N GLN A 370 -22.30 18.93 -5.91
CA GLN A 370 -22.02 19.60 -7.18
C GLN A 370 -21.05 18.78 -8.02
N PRO A 371 -21.32 18.60 -9.34
CA PRO A 371 -20.37 17.96 -10.24
C PRO A 371 -19.07 18.75 -10.26
N LEU A 372 -17.97 18.12 -9.88
CA LEU A 372 -16.64 18.68 -10.10
C LEU A 372 -16.43 18.83 -11.61
N GLN A 373 -15.96 19.99 -12.05
CA GLN A 373 -15.52 20.14 -13.43
C GLN A 373 -14.20 19.38 -13.59
N ILE A 374 -14.30 18.12 -14.02
CA ILE A 374 -13.17 17.16 -14.18
C ILE A 374 -12.03 17.74 -15.04
N LYS A 375 -12.30 18.75 -15.89
CA LYS A 375 -11.34 19.37 -16.80
C LYS A 375 -10.11 20.03 -16.15
N GLU A 376 -10.13 20.35 -14.85
CA GLU A 376 -8.98 20.97 -14.15
C GLU A 376 -8.08 19.94 -13.42
N LEU A 377 -8.40 18.64 -13.50
CA LEU A 377 -7.70 17.55 -12.80
C LEU A 377 -6.76 16.73 -13.72
N GLU A 378 -6.77 16.95 -15.03
CA GLU A 378 -6.08 16.09 -16.02
C GLU A 378 -4.58 16.41 -16.22
N GLU A 379 -4.04 17.47 -15.60
CA GLU A 379 -2.67 17.93 -15.89
C GLU A 379 -1.57 17.34 -14.98
N GLU A 380 -1.90 16.82 -13.80
CA GLU A 380 -0.90 16.30 -12.84
C GLU A 380 -0.93 14.76 -12.75
N PRO A 381 0.24 14.08 -12.78
CA PRO A 381 0.30 12.63 -12.73
C PRO A 381 -0.19 12.10 -11.38
N THR A 382 -1.24 11.27 -11.41
CA THR A 382 -1.80 10.60 -10.22
C THR A 382 -1.17 9.24 -9.93
N SER A 383 -0.16 8.85 -10.73
CA SER A 383 0.49 7.55 -10.66
C SER A 383 2.00 7.71 -10.64
N TRP A 384 2.66 7.06 -9.69
CA TRP A 384 4.09 7.21 -9.44
C TRP A 384 4.76 5.86 -9.27
N LEU A 385 5.71 5.57 -10.15
CA LEU A 385 6.67 4.49 -9.94
C LEU A 385 7.72 4.98 -8.94
N VAL A 386 7.72 4.39 -7.74
CA VAL A 386 8.63 4.77 -6.64
C VAL A 386 9.76 3.77 -6.45
N CYS A 387 9.64 2.57 -7.04
CA CYS A 387 10.64 1.52 -6.97
C CYS A 387 10.52 0.64 -8.23
N LYS A 388 11.61 0.44 -8.98
CA LYS A 388 11.64 -0.56 -10.06
C LYS A 388 11.94 -1.94 -9.47
N ALA A 389 11.38 -2.96 -10.11
CA ALA A 389 11.67 -4.34 -9.75
C ALA A 389 13.12 -4.69 -10.10
N GLU A 390 13.87 -5.22 -9.14
CA GLU A 390 15.18 -5.80 -9.40
C GLU A 390 15.00 -7.28 -9.77
N VAL A 391 15.52 -7.69 -10.93
CA VAL A 391 15.25 -9.01 -11.48
C VAL A 391 16.51 -9.75 -11.95
N LEU A 392 16.46 -11.08 -11.85
CA LEU A 392 17.31 -12.00 -12.58
C LEU A 392 16.55 -12.53 -13.79
N MET A 393 17.23 -12.67 -14.92
CA MET A 393 16.65 -13.08 -16.19
C MET A 393 17.40 -14.24 -16.82
N GLU A 394 16.79 -14.85 -17.83
CA GLU A 394 17.50 -15.74 -18.75
C GLU A 394 18.65 -15.01 -19.45
N THR A 395 19.79 -15.67 -19.51
CA THR A 395 20.98 -15.14 -20.20
C THR A 395 21.43 -16.10 -21.30
N VAL A 396 22.11 -15.56 -22.31
CA VAL A 396 22.73 -16.30 -23.41
C VAL A 396 24.18 -15.88 -23.58
N GLU A 397 25.02 -16.80 -24.03
CA GLU A 397 26.42 -16.53 -24.35
C GLU A 397 26.50 -15.59 -25.56
N THR A 398 27.31 -14.53 -25.47
CA THR A 398 27.46 -13.56 -26.56
C THR A 398 28.32 -14.15 -27.66
N SER A 399 27.73 -14.43 -28.83
CA SER A 399 28.40 -15.17 -29.91
C SER A 399 29.29 -14.34 -30.84
N SER A 400 29.35 -13.01 -30.72
CA SER A 400 30.20 -12.17 -31.58
C SER A 400 30.43 -10.75 -31.06
N SER A 401 31.50 -10.08 -31.53
CA SER A 401 31.79 -8.67 -31.19
C SER A 401 30.80 -7.65 -31.77
N SER A 402 29.84 -8.08 -32.60
CA SER A 402 28.71 -7.26 -33.07
C SER A 402 27.51 -7.29 -32.12
N ASP A 403 27.48 -8.21 -31.14
CA ASP A 403 26.46 -8.29 -30.10
C ASP A 403 26.87 -7.44 -28.88
N LYS A 404 27.44 -6.25 -29.13
CA LYS A 404 27.65 -5.28 -28.05
C LYS A 404 26.27 -4.93 -27.52
N VAL A 405 25.94 -5.46 -26.34
CA VAL A 405 24.80 -5.03 -25.56
C VAL A 405 25.02 -3.55 -25.26
N GLU A 406 24.36 -2.68 -26.02
CA GLU A 406 24.26 -1.28 -25.62
C GLU A 406 23.46 -1.26 -24.31
N PRO A 407 23.99 -0.64 -23.24
CA PRO A 407 23.25 -0.55 -21.99
C PRO A 407 21.95 0.22 -22.24
N ASP A 408 20.80 -0.43 -22.08
CA ASP A 408 19.51 0.25 -22.22
C ASP A 408 19.42 1.36 -21.17
N PRO A 409 19.35 2.65 -21.54
CA PRO A 409 19.31 3.75 -20.58
C PRO A 409 18.21 3.59 -19.50
N GLU A 410 17.15 2.83 -19.78
CA GLU A 410 16.06 2.51 -18.85
C GLU A 410 16.34 1.36 -17.88
N ASP A 411 17.40 0.58 -18.09
CA ASP A 411 17.81 -0.55 -17.25
C ASP A 411 18.59 -0.09 -15.99
N LYS A 412 18.15 1.00 -15.40
CA LYS A 412 18.61 1.50 -14.11
C LYS A 412 17.44 1.59 -13.17
N ASP A 413 17.73 1.46 -11.88
CA ASP A 413 16.75 1.75 -10.84
C ASP A 413 16.22 3.19 -10.98
N VAL A 414 15.15 3.51 -10.26
CA VAL A 414 14.53 4.83 -10.27
C VAL A 414 15.57 5.89 -9.85
N PRO A 415 15.86 6.90 -10.69
CA PRO A 415 16.78 7.98 -10.31
C PRO A 415 16.16 8.86 -9.23
N PHE A 416 17.03 9.37 -8.34
CA PHE A 416 16.69 10.20 -7.17
C PHE A 416 16.95 11.68 -7.45
#